data_AF-A0A1H9X858-F1
#
_entry.id   AF-A0A1H9X858-F1
#
_cell.length_a   1.000
_cell.length_b   1.000
_cell.length_c   1.000
_cell.angle_alpha   90.00
_cell.angle_beta   90.00
_cell.angle_gamma   90.00
#
_symmetry.space_group_name_H-M   'P 1'
#
loop_
_entity.id
_entity.type
_entity.pdbx_description
1 polymer ?
#
loop_
_entity_poly.entity_id
_entity_poly.type
_entity_poly.pdbx_seq_one_letter_code
_entity_poly.pdbx_strand_id
1 'polypeptide(L)' 'MPRRHGTACSRDSALAVLRKALDLGITHIDTSGAYRPRVTNELVREALHPELDSLHIVTKVGAHRDEQAASPDPRT' A
#
# COMPACT_ATOMS: atom_id res chain seq x y z
N MET A 1 -1.90 10.41 23.16
CA MET A 1 -1.58 10.43 21.72
C MET A 1 -2.50 9.44 21.01
N PRO A 2 -3.41 9.84 20.10
CA PRO A 2 -4.20 8.86 19.40
C PRO A 2 -3.30 8.16 18.37
N ARG A 3 -3.03 6.87 18.60
CA ARG A 3 -2.35 6.03 17.60
C ARG A 3 -3.37 5.69 16.52
N ARG A 4 -3.22 6.29 15.33
CA ARG A 4 -4.02 5.95 14.14
C ARG A 4 -3.44 4.72 13.48
N HIS A 5 -4.09 3.57 13.66
CA HIS A 5 -3.99 2.46 12.73
C HIS A 5 -5.40 2.23 12.16
N GLY A 6 -5.54 2.18 10.84
CA GLY A 6 -6.77 1.71 10.20
C GLY A 6 -7.82 2.73 9.76
N THR A 7 -7.61 4.05 9.88
CA THR A 7 -8.44 4.98 9.07
C THR A 7 -7.88 4.97 7.65
N ALA A 8 -8.70 4.70 6.63
CA ALA A 8 -8.29 4.85 5.24
C ALA A 8 -7.57 6.19 5.08
N CYS A 9 -6.25 6.16 4.88
CA CYS A 9 -5.50 7.38 4.57
C CYS A 9 -6.10 7.97 3.30
N SER A 10 -6.19 9.29 3.21
CA SER A 10 -6.56 9.93 1.95
C SER A 10 -5.61 9.44 0.85
N ARG A 11 -6.11 9.39 -0.38
CA ARG A 11 -5.32 9.03 -1.57
C ARG A 11 -4.01 9.80 -1.61
N ASP A 12 -4.07 11.12 -1.38
CA ASP A 12 -2.91 12.01 -1.39
C ASP A 12 -1.89 11.66 -0.31
N SER A 13 -2.35 11.29 0.90
CA SER A 13 -1.45 10.87 1.97
C SER A 13 -0.73 9.57 1.63
N ALA A 14 -1.42 8.62 0.97
CA ALA A 14 -0.80 7.36 0.54
C ALA A 14 0.27 7.59 -0.53
N LEU A 15 -0.03 8.43 -1.52
CA LEU A 15 0.94 8.81 -2.56
C LEU A 15 2.15 9.55 -1.98
N ALA A 16 1.93 10.46 -1.02
CA ALA A 16 3.00 11.20 -0.37
C ALA A 16 3.98 10.27 0.38
N VAL A 17 3.48 9.25 1.06
CA VAL A 17 4.33 8.26 1.74
C VAL A 17 5.14 7.44 0.75
N LEU A 18 4.52 6.96 -0.34
CA LEU A 18 5.20 6.18 -1.36
C LEU A 18 6.33 6.97 -2.04
N ARG A 19 6.07 8.24 -2.39
CA ARG A 19 7.09 9.14 -2.94
C ARG A 19 8.20 9.41 -1.94
N LYS A 20 7.85 9.65 -0.67
CA LYS A 20 8.85 9.86 0.38
C LYS A 20 9.74 8.64 0.60
N ALA A 21 9.21 7.42 0.44
CA ALA A 21 10.00 6.20 0.51
C ALA A 21 11.07 6.18 -0.59
N LEU A 22 10.71 6.57 -1.82
CA LEU A 22 11.64 6.70 -2.93
C LEU A 22 12.71 7.77 -2.66
N ASP A 23 12.32 8.95 -2.16
CA ASP A 23 13.27 10.03 -1.78
C ASP A 23 14.27 9.58 -0.71
N LEU A 24 13.91 8.60 0.12
CA LEU A 24 14.77 8.02 1.15
C LEU A 24 15.62 6.85 0.63
N GLY A 25 15.54 6.53 -0.66
CA GLY A 25 16.29 5.45 -1.30
C GLY A 25 15.74 4.05 -1.00
N ILE A 26 14.49 3.93 -0.56
CA ILE A 26 13.85 2.62 -0.34
C ILE A 26 13.49 2.02 -1.70
N THR A 27 14.05 0.84 -1.99
CA THR A 27 13.87 0.16 -3.28
C THR A 27 13.04 -1.13 -3.20
N HIS A 28 12.69 -1.60 -2.00
CA HIS A 28 11.93 -2.83 -1.80
C HIS A 28 10.52 -2.53 -1.27
N ILE A 29 9.49 -2.80 -2.08
CA ILE A 29 8.09 -2.48 -1.76
C ILE A 29 7.27 -3.78 -1.71
N ASP A 30 6.76 -4.09 -0.53
CA ASP A 30 5.86 -5.23 -0.31
C ASP A 30 4.38 -4.79 -0.35
N THR A 31 3.59 -5.43 -1.20
CA THR A 31 2.15 -5.18 -1.36
C THR A 31 1.34 -6.48 -1.36
N SER A 32 0.02 -6.37 -1.44
CA SER A 32 -0.90 -7.49 -1.66
C SER A 32 -2.24 -7.00 -2.22
N GLY A 33 -2.80 -7.77 -3.16
CA GLY A 33 -4.17 -7.55 -3.64
C GLY A 33 -5.23 -7.69 -2.54
N ALA A 34 -4.92 -8.39 -1.44
CA ALA A 34 -5.82 -8.56 -0.31
C ALA A 34 -5.88 -7.33 0.61
N TYR A 35 -4.94 -6.37 0.54
CA TYR A 35 -4.97 -5.20 1.42
C TYR A 35 -6.17 -4.29 1.10
N ARG A 36 -6.37 -3.98 -0.18
CA ARG A 36 -7.58 -3.37 -0.72
C ARG A 36 -7.68 -3.85 -2.17
N PRO A 37 -8.77 -4.53 -2.56
CA PRO A 37 -8.90 -5.04 -3.92
C PRO A 37 -8.64 -3.94 -4.95
N ARG A 38 -7.58 -4.13 -5.75
CA ARG A 38 -7.09 -3.26 -6.84
C ARG A 38 -6.54 -1.89 -6.43
N VAL A 39 -7.06 -1.25 -5.38
CA VAL A 39 -6.65 0.11 -4.96
C VAL A 39 -5.18 0.21 -4.58
N THR A 40 -4.65 -0.72 -3.78
CA THR A 40 -3.27 -0.61 -3.27
C THR A 40 -2.25 -0.62 -4.41
N ASN A 41 -2.42 -1.52 -5.38
CA ASN A 41 -1.47 -1.67 -6.49
C ASN A 41 -1.56 -0.50 -7.47
N GLU A 42 -2.74 0.09 -7.65
CA GLU A 42 -2.91 1.32 -8.43
C GLU A 42 -2.15 2.49 -7.81
N LEU A 43 -2.21 2.67 -6.48
CA LEU A 43 -1.45 3.70 -5.78
C LEU A 43 0.05 3.50 -5.89
N VAL A 44 0.53 2.25 -5.76
CA VAL A 44 1.95 1.91 -5.95
C VAL A 44 2.40 2.29 -7.36
N ARG A 45 1.65 1.89 -8.39
CA ARG A 45 1.98 2.22 -9.78
C ARG A 45 2.00 3.72 -10.02
N GLU A 46 0.99 4.45 -9.54
CA GLU A 46 0.88 5.89 -9.73
C GLU A 46 2.00 6.67 -9.03
N ALA A 47 2.36 6.26 -7.82
CA ALA A 47 3.37 6.98 -7.07
C ALA A 47 4.79 6.77 -7.61
N LEU A 48 5.07 5.59 -8.16
CA LEU A 48 6.44 5.12 -8.42
C LEU A 48 6.81 4.99 -9.90
N HIS A 49 5.85 5.11 -10.83
CA HIS A 49 6.16 5.18 -12.26
C HIS A 49 6.77 6.55 -12.63
N PRO A 50 7.84 6.61 -13.46
CA PRO A 50 8.43 5.54 -14.28
C PRO A 50 9.55 4.75 -13.61
N GLU A 51 9.98 5.09 -12.40
CA GLU A 51 11.14 4.52 -11.70
C GLU A 51 11.01 3.03 -11.32
N LEU A 52 9.93 2.35 -11.76
CA LEU A 52 9.62 0.95 -11.45
C LEU A 52 10.75 -0.02 -11.81
N ASP A 53 11.54 0.27 -12.84
CA ASP A 53 12.65 -0.59 -13.27
C ASP A 53 13.76 -0.70 -12.22
N SER A 54 13.87 0.30 -11.33
CA SER A 54 14.84 0.33 -10.23
C SER A 54 14.31 -0.27 -8.92
N LEU A 55 13.05 -0.74 -8.90
CA LEU A 55 12.36 -1.18 -7.70
C LEU A 55 12.12 -2.69 -7.67
N HIS A 56 12.25 -3.27 -6.49
CA HIS A 56 11.81 -4.63 -6.20
C HIS A 56 10.38 -4.60 -5.63
N ILE A 57 9.40 -4.91 -6.47
CA ILE A 57 7.99 -4.99 -6.05
C ILE A 57 7.64 -6.43 -5.72
N VAL A 58 7.28 -6.67 -4.45
CA VAL A 58 6.81 -7.98 -3.96
C VAL A 58 5.30 -7.94 -3.78
N THR A 59 4.61 -8.96 -4.27
CA THR A 59 3.14 -9.09 -4.12
C THR A 59 2.77 -10.48 -3.62
N LYS A 60 1.54 -10.62 -3.13
CA LYS A 60 1.01 -11.86 -2.57
C LYS A 60 -0.25 -12.28 -3.31
N VAL A 61 -0.37 -13.59 -3.51
CA VAL A 61 -1.53 -14.25 -4.13
C VAL A 61 -2.10 -15.30 -3.18
N GLY A 62 -3.33 -15.76 -3.43
CA GLY A 62 -3.98 -16.83 -2.67
C GLY A 62 -4.93 -16.37 -1.55
N ALA A 63 -4.95 -15.07 -1.22
CA ALA A 63 -5.95 -14.49 -0.31
C ALA A 63 -6.98 -13.67 -1.10
N HIS A 64 -8.27 -13.92 -0.86
CA HIS A 64 -9.37 -13.10 -1.37
C HIS A 64 -9.94 -12.27 -0.22
N ARG A 65 -10.01 -10.95 -0.40
CA ARG A 65 -10.69 -10.05 0.53
C ARG A 65 -11.93 -9.51 -0.14
N ASP A 66 -13.08 -9.76 0.45
CA ASP A 66 -14.35 -9.21 -0.04
C ASP A 66 -14.36 -7.68 0.14
N GLU A 67 -14.97 -6.96 -0.80
CA GLU A 67 -14.93 -5.50 -0.83
C GLU A 67 -15.59 -4.86 0.42
N GLN A 68 -16.52 -5.57 1.08
CA GLN A 68 -17.16 -5.16 2.33
C GLN A 68 -16.40 -5.59 3.60
N ALA A 69 -15.35 -6.41 3.50
CA ALA A 69 -14.65 -6.89 4.68
C ALA A 69 -13.89 -5.75 5.36
N ALA A 70 -14.38 -5.31 6.53
CA ALA A 70 -13.67 -4.36 7.39
C ALA A 70 -12.26 -4.90 7.72
N SER A 71 -11.29 -4.01 7.93
CA SER A 71 -9.98 -4.48 8.40
C SER A 71 -10.18 -5.08 9.79
N PRO A 72 -9.73 -6.31 10.04
CA PRO A 72 -9.83 -6.88 11.38
C PRO A 72 -9.12 -5.96 12.37
N ASP A 73 -9.65 -5.86 13.59
CA ASP A 73 -8.93 -5.18 14.67
C ASP A 73 -7.62 -5.95 14.86
N PRO A 74 -6.43 -5.31 14.75
CA PRO A 74 -5.15 -5.98 14.91
C PRO A 74 -4.90 -6.54 16.34
N ARG A 75 -5.92 -6.59 17.20
CA ARG A 75 -5.88 -7.08 18.59
C ARG A 75 -6.77 -8.29 18.87
N THR A 76 -7.51 -8.79 17.89
CA THR A 76 -8.29 -10.04 17.96
C THR A 76 -7.63 -11.10 17.10
#